data_AF-A0A645HWB6-F1
#
_entry.id   AF-A0A645HWB6-F1
#
_cell.length_a   1.000
_cell.length_b   1.000
_cell.length_c   1.000
_cell.angle_alpha   90.00
_cell.angle_beta   90.00
_cell.angle_gamma   90.00
#
_symmetry.space_group_name_H-M   'P 1'
#
loop_
_entity.id
_entity.type
_entity.pdbx_description
1 polymer ?
#
loop_
_entity_poly.entity_id
_entity_poly.type
_entity_poly.pdbx_seq_one_letter_code
_entity_poly.pdbx_strand_id
1 'polypeptide(L)' 'MISYIRSTILSPLIVGGGITSTETLEAIFNAGADIVVVGNAFEEDPSKMVEFIEWVNNYNNKSSEISLHDLSEDDL' A
#
# COMPACT_ATOMS: atom_id res chain seq x y z
N MET A 1 2.23 12.78 -8.87
CA MET A 1 1.11 13.58 -8.31
C MET A 1 0.90 13.25 -6.83
N ILE A 2 0.57 12.00 -6.47
CA ILE A 2 0.28 11.59 -5.09
C ILE A 2 1.41 11.95 -4.11
N SER A 3 2.65 11.57 -4.42
CA SER A 3 3.83 11.89 -3.59
C SER A 3 4.07 13.38 -3.38
N TYR A 4 3.81 14.18 -4.41
CA TYR A 4 3.88 15.64 -4.31
C TYR A 4 2.83 16.16 -3.33
N ILE A 5 1.56 15.75 -3.48
CA ILE A 5 0.50 16.14 -2.55
C ILE A 5 0.86 15.70 -1.14
N ARG A 6 1.28 14.44 -0.95
CA ARG A 6 1.71 13.90 0.35
C ARG A 6 2.77 14.76 1.02
N SER A 7 3.76 15.26 0.28
CA SER A 7 4.82 16.13 0.81
C SER A 7 4.34 17.53 1.23
N THR A 8 3.13 17.93 0.83
CA THR A 8 2.57 19.27 1.09
C THR A 8 1.49 19.29 2.18
N ILE A 9 0.97 18.13 2.57
CA ILE A 9 -0.11 18.02 3.56
C ILE A 9 0.28 17.10 4.70
N LEU A 10 -0.26 17.34 5.89
CA LEU A 10 -0.14 16.45 7.05
C LEU A 10 -1.42 15.62 7.30
N SER A 11 -2.54 16.03 6.70
CA SER A 11 -3.82 15.33 6.82
C SER A 11 -3.80 13.94 6.16
N PRO A 12 -4.71 13.02 6.54
CA PRO A 12 -4.87 11.75 5.85
C PRO A 12 -5.13 11.94 4.34
N LEU A 13 -4.46 11.14 3.51
CA LEU A 13 -4.54 11.16 2.07
C LEU A 13 -5.29 9.93 1.56
N ILE A 14 -6.50 10.15 1.08
CA ILE A 14 -7.34 9.13 0.47
C ILE A 14 -7.22 9.25 -1.05
N VAL A 15 -6.88 8.15 -1.73
CA VAL A 15 -6.69 8.12 -3.18
C VAL A 15 -7.70 7.18 -3.82
N GLY A 16 -8.36 7.62 -4.89
CA GLY A 16 -9.26 6.80 -5.68
C GLY A 16 -9.10 7.05 -7.18
N GLY A 17 -9.66 6.14 -7.99
CA GLY A 17 -9.67 6.21 -9.45
C GLY A 17 -8.53 5.45 -10.12
N GLY A 18 -8.85 4.67 -11.16
CA GLY A 18 -7.86 4.00 -12.01
C GLY A 18 -7.11 2.81 -11.39
N ILE A 19 -7.52 2.32 -10.22
CA ILE A 19 -6.89 1.14 -9.60
C ILE A 19 -7.46 -0.13 -10.20
N THR A 20 -6.65 -0.86 -10.95
CA THR A 20 -7.06 -2.08 -11.68
C THR A 20 -6.24 -3.32 -11.33
N SER A 21 -5.12 -3.14 -10.60
CA SER A 21 -4.19 -4.20 -10.21
C SER A 21 -3.48 -3.91 -8.87
N THR A 22 -2.85 -4.93 -8.29
CA THR A 22 -2.07 -4.83 -7.05
C THR A 22 -0.77 -4.03 -7.22
N GLU A 23 -0.18 -3.96 -8.41
CA GLU A 23 0.95 -3.07 -8.70
C GLU A 23 0.55 -1.59 -8.62
N THR A 24 -0.69 -1.29 -9.02
CA THR A 24 -1.23 0.07 -8.89
C THR A 24 -1.46 0.42 -7.43
N LEU A 25 -1.95 -0.53 -6.62
CA LEU A 25 -2.03 -0.35 -5.16
C LEU A 25 -0.65 -0.05 -4.56
N GLU A 26 0.36 -0.86 -4.91
CA GLU A 26 1.73 -0.68 -4.42
C GLU A 26 2.27 0.72 -4.71
N ALA A 27 2.14 1.18 -5.95
CA ALA A 27 2.59 2.50 -6.35
C ALA A 27 1.87 3.63 -5.57
N ILE A 28 0.57 3.48 -5.32
CA ILE A 28 -0.25 4.47 -4.61
C ILE A 28 0.13 4.53 -3.12
N PHE A 29 0.25 3.38 -2.46
CA PHE A 29 0.65 3.33 -1.05
C PHE A 29 2.09 3.80 -0.85
N ASN A 30 3.04 3.38 -1.71
CA ASN A 30 4.42 3.85 -1.68
C ASN A 30 4.53 5.37 -1.95
N ALA A 31 3.60 5.94 -2.71
CA ALA A 31 3.51 7.38 -2.91
C ALA A 31 2.91 8.14 -1.70
N GLY A 32 2.45 7.43 -0.67
CA GLY A 32 2.02 7.98 0.61
C GLY A 32 0.51 8.13 0.78
N ALA A 33 -0.30 7.38 0.04
CA ALA A 33 -1.72 7.25 0.35
C ALA A 33 -1.90 6.49 1.67
N ASP A 34 -2.81 6.96 2.52
CA ASP A 34 -3.22 6.27 3.75
C ASP A 34 -4.35 5.27 3.46
N ILE A 35 -5.23 5.61 2.52
CA ILE A 35 -6.38 4.79 2.11
C ILE A 35 -6.49 4.81 0.59
N VAL A 36 -6.81 3.66 0.00
CA VAL A 36 -7.15 3.52 -1.41
C VAL A 36 -8.62 3.11 -1.59
N VAL A 37 -9.33 3.79 -2.48
CA VAL A 37 -10.75 3.53 -2.80
C VAL A 37 -10.84 2.89 -4.18
N VAL A 38 -11.39 1.67 -4.23
CA VAL A 38 -11.55 0.88 -5.45
C VAL A 38 -13.04 0.70 -5.74
N GLY A 39 -13.47 1.07 -6.94
CA GLY A 39 -14.86 1.00 -7.42
C GLY A 39 -14.97 0.05 -8.61
N ASN A 40 -14.90 0.59 -9.84
CA ASN A 40 -15.12 -0.14 -11.10
C ASN A 40 -14.44 -1.51 -11.18
N ALA A 41 -13.20 -1.66 -10.70
CA ALA A 41 -12.50 -2.95 -10.74
C ALA A 41 -13.24 -4.06 -9.97
N PHE A 42 -13.91 -3.73 -8.86
CA PHE A 42 -14.72 -4.67 -8.08
C PHE A 42 -16.13 -4.85 -8.66
N GLU A 43 -16.66 -3.85 -9.38
CA GLU A 43 -17.93 -3.99 -10.11
C GLU A 43 -17.77 -4.92 -11.32
N GLU A 44 -16.65 -4.79 -12.05
CA GLU A 44 -16.32 -5.62 -13.22
C GLU A 44 -15.91 -7.04 -12.82
N ASP A 45 -15.14 -7.18 -11.75
CA ASP A 45 -14.67 -8.47 -11.25
C ASP A 45 -14.57 -8.49 -9.71
N PRO A 46 -15.61 -8.99 -9.02
CA PRO A 46 -15.61 -9.12 -7.56
C PRO A 46 -14.49 -10.02 -7.01
N SER A 47 -13.93 -10.93 -7.80
CA SER A 47 -12.89 -11.86 -7.33
C SER A 47 -11.58 -11.14 -6.97
N LYS A 48 -11.32 -9.98 -7.61
CA LYS A 48 -10.18 -9.10 -7.29
C LYS A 48 -10.18 -8.57 -5.88
N MET A 49 -11.33 -8.56 -5.20
CA MET A 49 -11.41 -8.10 -3.82
C MET A 49 -10.54 -8.96 -2.89
N VAL A 50 -10.52 -10.28 -3.10
CA VAL A 50 -9.69 -11.20 -2.30
C VAL A 50 -8.21 -10.90 -2.51
N GLU A 51 -7.78 -10.81 -3.78
CA GLU A 51 -6.40 -10.47 -4.15
C GLU A 51 -5.94 -9.15 -3.51
N PHE A 52 -6.77 -8.12 -3.59
CA PHE A 52 -6.46 -6.78 -3.07
C PHE A 52 -6.36 -6.77 -1.55
N ILE A 53 -7.27 -7.48 -0.85
CA ILE A 53 -7.26 -7.58 0.60
C ILE A 53 -6.01 -8.32 1.08
N GLU A 54 -5.68 -9.46 0.46
CA GLU A 54 -4.47 -10.23 0.78
C GLU A 54 -3.21 -9.38 0.57
N TRP A 55 -3.14 -8.65 -0.54
CA TRP A 55 -2.03 -7.76 -0.82
C TRP A 55 -1.89 -6.64 0.23
N VAL A 56 -2.99 -5.96 0.60
CA VAL A 56 -2.97 -4.87 1.61
C VAL A 56 -2.55 -5.40 2.98
N ASN A 57 -3.02 -6.59 3.37
CA ASN A 57 -2.59 -7.23 4.62
C ASN A 57 -1.07 -7.48 4.61
N ASN A 58 -0.55 -8.04 3.52
CA ASN A 58 0.89 -8.28 3.39
C ASN A 58 1.68 -6.96 3.42
N TYR A 59 1.22 -5.93 2.70
CA TYR A 59 1.86 -4.61 2.69
C TYR A 59 1.96 -4.01 4.11
N ASN A 60 0.88 -4.08 4.89
CA ASN A 60 0.85 -3.55 6.25
C ASN A 60 1.73 -4.34 7.24
N ASN A 61 1.93 -5.65 6.99
CA ASN A 61 2.66 -6.54 7.89
C ASN A 61 4.18 -6.62 7.61
N LYS A 62 4.66 -6.07 6.48
CA LYS A 62 6.10 -6.06 6.10
C LYS A 62 7.03 -5.44 7.17
N SER A 63 6.50 -4.64 8.11
CA SER A 63 7.30 -3.97 9.15
C SER A 63 7.74 -4.88 10.31
N SER A 64 7.28 -6.14 10.39
CA SER A 64 7.58 -7.02 11.53
C SER A 64 8.82 -7.92 11.37
N GLU A 65 9.39 -8.03 10.17
CA GLU A 65 10.51 -8.96 9.89
C GLU A 65 11.90 -8.29 9.90
N ILE A 66 11.98 -6.96 9.89
CA ILE A 66 13.26 -6.23 9.79
C ILE A 66 14.05 -6.27 11.12
N SER A 67 13.42 -6.61 12.26
CA SER A 67 14.09 -6.53 13.57
C SER A 67 15.05 -7.69 13.90
N LEU A 68 15.06 -8.80 13.15
CA LEU A 68 15.83 -10.00 13.53
C LEU A 68 17.06 -10.28 12.65
N HIS A 69 17.23 -9.59 11.52
CA HIS A 69 18.35 -9.80 10.60
C HIS A 69 19.41 -8.70 10.59
N ASP A 70 19.21 -7.61 11.35
CA ASP A 70 20.16 -6.48 11.43
C ASP A 70 21.10 -6.53 12.66
N LEU A 71 21.09 -7.63 13.44
CA LEU A 71 22.15 -7.86 14.43
C LEU A 71 23.29 -8.63 13.75
N SER A 72 24.32 -7.92 13.32
CA SER A 72 25.61 -8.53 12.99
C SER A 72 26.26 -9.13 14.24
N GLU A 73 26.86 -10.32 14.13
CA GLU A 73 27.66 -10.92 15.21
C GLU A 73 28.87 -10.05 15.63
N ASP A 74 29.19 -9.01 14.86
CA ASP A 74 30.25 -8.04 15.13
C ASP A 74 29.86 -6.97 16.18
N ASP A 75 28.61 -6.93 16.64
CA ASP A 75 28.12 -5.99 17.68
C ASP A 75 28.16 -6.57 19.11
N LEU A 76 28.82 -7.73 19.33
CA LEU A 76 29.06 -8.35 20.64
C LEU A 76 30.53 -8.27 21.09
#